data_AF-S0N541-F1
#
_entry.id   AF-S0N541-F1
#
_cell.length_a   1.000
_cell.length_b   1.000
_cell.length_c   1.000
_cell.angle_alpha   90.00
_cell.angle_beta   90.00
_cell.angle_gamma   90.00
#
_symmetry.space_group_name_H-M   'P 1'
#
loop_
_entity.id
_entity.type
_entity.pdbx_description
1 polymer ?
#
loop_
_entity_poly.entity_id
_entity_poly.type
_entity_poly.pdbx_seq_one_letter_code
_entity_poly.pdbx_strand_id
1 'polypeptide(L)' 'MTGSGAIGLVTLLALKSLGLNEIYVVDIMDNRLAKAKELDVTAVINGKQVIVIGFGNW' A
#
# COMPACT_ATOMS: atom_id res chain seq x y z
N MET A 1 -4.96 -1.79 1.48
CA MET A 1 -5.27 -2.28 0.10
C MET A 1 -4.11 -3.12 -0.42
N THR A 2 -4.41 -4.30 -0.99
CA THR A 2 -3.41 -5.28 -1.45
C THR A 2 -3.30 -5.25 -2.97
N GLY A 3 -2.50 -4.32 -3.48
CA GLY A 3 -2.25 -4.07 -4.89
C GLY A 3 -2.46 -2.60 -5.26
N SER A 4 -1.54 -2.05 -6.04
CA SER A 4 -1.50 -0.67 -6.55
C SER A 4 -1.49 -0.62 -8.08
N GLY A 5 -2.16 -1.59 -8.70
CA GLY A 5 -2.53 -1.52 -10.12
C GLY A 5 -3.60 -0.45 -10.38
N ALA A 6 -4.11 -0.36 -11.62
CA ALA A 6 -5.09 0.67 -12.01
C ALA A 6 -6.31 0.73 -11.08
N ILE A 7 -6.90 -0.42 -10.75
CA ILE A 7 -8.04 -0.52 -9.81
C ILE A 7 -7.63 -0.03 -8.42
N GLY A 8 -6.48 -0.49 -7.92
CA GLY A 8 -5.99 -0.08 -6.61
C GLY A 8 -5.81 1.44 -6.50
N LEU A 9 -5.20 2.07 -7.50
CA LEU A 9 -5.01 3.53 -7.50
C LEU A 9 -6.35 4.29 -7.56
N VAL A 10 -7.34 3.81 -8.31
CA VAL A 10 -8.68 4.42 -8.33
C VAL A 10 -9.38 4.25 -6.97
N THR A 11 -9.25 3.08 -6.33
CA THR A 11 -9.76 2.85 -4.98
C THR A 11 -9.10 3.77 -3.98
N LEU A 12 -7.78 3.98 -4.07
CA LEU A 12 -7.05 4.91 -3.22
C LEU A 12 -7.62 6.34 -3.33
N LEU A 13 -7.81 6.82 -4.56
CA LEU A 13 -8.40 8.14 -4.80
C LEU A 13 -9.82 8.25 -4.26
N ALA A 14 -10.63 7.19 -4.41
CA ALA A 14 -11.97 7.14 -3.85
C ALA A 14 -11.95 7.19 -2.31
N LEU A 15 -11.09 6.41 -1.65
CA LEU A 15 -10.91 6.42 -0.20
C LEU A 15 -10.49 7.81 0.29
N LYS A 16 -9.55 8.46 -0.40
CA LYS A 16 -9.17 9.85 -0.09
C LYS A 16 -10.33 10.83 -0.26
N SER A 17 -11.13 10.71 -1.32
CA SER A 17 -12.30 11.57 -1.53
C SER A 17 -13.37 11.40 -0.44
N LEU A 18 -13.40 10.24 0.21
CA LEU A 18 -14.30 9.94 1.34
C LEU A 18 -13.74 10.44 2.69
N GLY A 19 -12.58 11.09 2.71
CA GLY A 19 -11.97 11.64 3.92
C GLY A 19 -11.20 10.61 4.76
N LEU A 20 -10.85 9.46 4.18
CA LEU A 20 -9.95 8.52 4.86
C LEU A 20 -8.50 9.03 4.76
N ASN A 21 -7.89 9.21 5.93
CA ASN A 21 -6.53 9.73 6.06
C ASN A 21 -5.50 8.63 6.34
N GLU A 22 -5.96 7.47 6.81
CA GLU A 22 -5.13 6.30 7.10
C GLU A 22 -5.27 5.25 6.01
N ILE A 23 -4.35 5.24 5.05
CA ILE A 23 -4.37 4.33 3.91
C ILE A 23 -3.01 3.67 3.76
N TYR A 24 -3.01 2.33 3.85
CA TYR A 24 -1.83 1.49 3.71
C TYR A 24 -1.90 0.71 2.38
N VAL A 25 -0.83 0.79 1.59
CA VAL A 25 -0.76 0.17 0.26
C VAL A 25 0.31 -0.92 0.24
N VAL A 26 -0.08 -2.13 -0.13
CA VAL A 26 0.84 -3.27 -0.28
C VAL A 26 0.95 -3.62 -1.75
N ASP A 27 2.15 -3.75 -2.30
CA ASP A 27 2.40 -4.21 -3.67
C ASP A 27 3.82 -4.80 -3.74
N ILE A 28 4.15 -5.47 -4.84
CA ILE A 28 5.46 -6.08 -5.09
C ILE A 28 6.32 -5.25 -6.05
N MET A 29 5.72 -4.27 -6.73
CA MET A 29 6.40 -3.43 -7.72
C MET A 29 6.69 -2.03 -7.14
N ASP A 30 7.98 -1.68 -7.03
CA ASP A 30 8.42 -0.41 -6.45
C ASP A 30 7.88 0.82 -7.19
N ASN A 31 7.76 0.75 -8.52
CA ASN A 31 7.21 1.85 -9.31
C ASN A 31 5.71 2.11 -9.03
N ARG A 32 4.94 1.08 -8.65
CA ARG A 32 3.52 1.24 -8.28
C ARG A 32 3.39 1.74 -6.84
N LEU A 33 4.25 1.27 -5.94
CA LEU A 33 4.38 1.80 -4.58
C LEU A 33 4.78 3.27 -4.59
N ALA A 34 5.69 3.69 -5.47
CA ALA A 34 6.07 5.09 -5.65
C ALA A 34 4.87 5.96 -6.05
N LYS A 35 4.07 5.51 -7.02
CA LYS A 35 2.82 6.20 -7.40
C LYS A 35 1.82 6.29 -6.23
N ALA A 36 1.71 5.25 -5.43
CA ALA A 36 0.87 5.30 -4.23
C ALA A 36 1.39 6.33 -3.22
N LYS A 37 2.72 6.45 -3.03
CA LYS A 37 3.34 7.50 -2.19
C LYS A 37 3.09 8.91 -2.71
N GLU A 38 3.15 9.12 -4.03
CA GLU A 38 2.83 10.42 -4.65
C GLU A 38 1.39 10.86 -4.37
N LEU A 39 0.49 9.90 -4.17
CA LEU A 39 -0.91 10.13 -3.79
C LEU A 39 -1.10 10.29 -2.28
N ASP A 40 -0.01 10.45 -1.51
CA ASP A 40 -0.01 10.79 -0.08
C ASP A 40 -0.71 9.74 0.80
N VAL A 41 -0.29 8.48 0.64
CA VAL A 41 -0.69 7.36 1.51
C VAL A 41 0.13 7.34 2.80
N THR A 42 -0.47 6.83 3.88
CA THR A 42 0.17 6.75 5.20
C THR A 42 1.46 5.93 5.17
N ALA A 43 1.42 4.79 4.52
CA ALA A 43 2.61 3.98 4.28
C ALA A 43 2.41 3.05 3.09
N VAL A 44 3.53 2.66 2.49
CA VAL A 44 3.55 1.60 1.49
C VAL A 44 4.44 0.46 1.97
N ILE A 45 4.04 -0.76 1.64
CA ILE A 45 4.69 -1.99 2.08
C ILE A 45 5.05 -2.77 0.82
N ASN A 46 6.33 -3.12 0.67
CA ASN A 46 6.75 -4.00 -0.40
C ASN A 46 6.55 -5.47 0.02
N GLY A 47 5.59 -6.15 -0.60
CA GLY A 47 5.28 -7.56 -0.30
C GLY A 47 6.37 -8.55 -0.69
N LYS A 48 7.38 -8.16 -1.49
CA LYS A 48 8.59 -8.97 -1.71
C LYS A 48 9.54 -8.92 -0.53
N GLN A 49 9.54 -7.82 0.23
CA GLN A 49 10.30 -7.75 1.47
C GLN A 49 9.55 -8.55 2.53
N VAL A 50 9.97 -9.81 2.68
CA VAL A 50 9.58 -10.60 3.85
C VAL A 50 10.22 -9.93 5.06
N ILE A 51 9.40 -9.21 5.83
CA ILE A 51 9.77 -8.89 7.20
C ILE A 51 9.58 -10.20 7.98
N VAL A 52 10.65 -10.97 8.13
CA VAL A 52 10.72 -12.02 9.15
C VAL A 52 10.78 -11.29 10.50
N ILE A 53 9.62 -10.90 11.01
CA ILE A 53 9.48 -10.60 12.43
C ILE A 53 9.58 -11.94 13.15
N GLY A 54 10.72 -12.21 13.75
CA GLY A 54 10.92 -13.36 14.61
C GLY A 54 10.02 -13.27 15.84
N PHE A 55 8.75 -13.61 15.67
CA PHE A 55 7.89 -14.06 16.75
C PHE A 55 7.82 -15.57 16.63
N GLY A 56 8.16 -16.23 17.73
CA GLY A 56 8.44 -17.66 17.80
C GLY A 56 7.37 -18.54 17.16
N ASN A 57 7.85 -19.72 16.74
CA ASN A 57 7.07 -20.87 16.30
C ASN A 57 5.70 -20.97 16.98
N TRP A 58 4.67 -20.88 16.15
CA TRP A 58 3.38 -21.53 16.32
C TRP A 58 2.99 -22.15 14.99
#